data_AF-A0A1X0IEV3-F1
#
_entry.id   AF-A0A1X0IEV3-F1
#
_cell.length_a   1.000
_cell.length_b   1.000
_cell.length_c   1.000
_cell.angle_alpha   90.00
_cell.angle_beta   90.00
_cell.angle_gamma   90.00
#
_symmetry.space_group_name_H-M   'P 1'
#
loop_
_entity.id
_entity.type
_entity.pdbx_description
1 polymer ?
#
loop_
_entity_poly.entity_id
_entity_poly.type
_entity_poly.pdbx_seq_one_letter_code
_entity_poly.pdbx_strand_id
1 'polypeptide(L)'
;MMSMPAPEWVTLLAWIVTVLGVLLAGAMLADIYVGGHRQPLRAMEAVWPITAIYAGPLAWWAYYRWARPATQRWQQQHGCPPRLGLPATAAVQTIPGGAVSFVGHMIAMPLVMWTGMTIAGQGVWPMMLLIAAFALPLLVGFEYHSLSLAGRNRSVAQRLWAALRISVLAIVAFDVGMGASMLLVAFVLGYSTASMAFWLVMWAGMWLGFATAYPMVWWLLPKDTTEPAKSTPIARPPQVNAAQR
;
A
#
# COMPACT_ATOMS: atom_id res chain seq x y z
N MET A 1 8.54 29.53 13.19
CA MET A 1 7.08 29.80 13.38
C MET A 1 6.69 29.30 14.75
N MET A 2 5.90 30.07 15.52
CA MET A 2 5.38 29.63 16.82
C MET A 2 4.39 28.48 16.58
N SER A 3 4.60 27.32 17.19
CA SER A 3 3.71 26.17 17.09
C SER A 3 2.42 26.47 17.85
N MET A 4 1.27 26.27 17.20
CA MET A 4 -0.02 26.44 17.87
C MET A 4 -0.42 25.13 18.57
N PRO A 5 -0.87 25.18 19.83
CA PRO A 5 -1.45 24.01 20.47
C PRO A 5 -2.72 23.64 19.72
N ALA A 6 -2.78 22.41 19.19
CA ALA A 6 -3.95 21.93 18.50
C ALA A 6 -5.14 21.83 19.48
N PRO A 7 -6.40 21.99 19.00
CA PRO A 7 -7.56 21.82 19.86
C PRO A 7 -7.56 20.45 20.54
N GLU A 8 -7.97 20.39 21.81
CA GLU A 8 -7.91 19.16 22.61
C GLU A 8 -8.71 18.02 21.97
N TRP A 9 -9.89 18.33 21.43
CA TRP A 9 -10.73 17.32 20.76
C TRP A 9 -10.05 16.72 19.52
N VAL A 10 -9.24 17.49 18.78
CA VAL A 10 -8.46 17.00 17.63
C VAL A 10 -7.39 16.03 18.12
N THR A 11 -6.69 16.40 19.19
CA THR A 11 -5.64 15.57 19.79
C THR A 11 -6.21 14.28 20.36
N LEU A 12 -7.36 14.34 21.04
CA LEU A 12 -8.06 13.17 21.57
C LEU A 12 -8.51 12.23 20.44
N LEU A 13 -9.14 12.79 19.40
CA LEU A 13 -9.55 12.02 18.23
C LEU A 13 -8.34 11.34 17.56
N ALA A 14 -7.22 12.06 17.44
CA ALA A 14 -5.99 11.53 16.88
C ALA A 14 -5.47 10.32 17.66
N TRP A 15 -5.48 10.40 18.99
CA TRP A 15 -5.13 9.26 19.85
C TRP A 15 -6.06 8.07 19.66
N ILE A 16 -7.38 8.30 19.64
CA ILE A 16 -8.36 7.23 19.45
C ILE A 16 -8.13 6.52 18.10
N VAL A 17 -7.99 7.28 17.02
CA VAL A 17 -7.76 6.75 15.67
C VAL A 17 -6.49 5.92 15.62
N THR A 18 -5.39 6.42 16.17
CA THR A 18 -4.10 5.72 16.13
C THR A 18 -4.06 4.51 17.04
N VAL A 19 -4.59 4.58 18.25
CA VAL A 19 -4.66 3.42 19.15
C VAL A 19 -5.51 2.34 18.52
N LEU A 20 -6.67 2.68 17.94
CA LEU A 20 -7.51 1.73 17.23
C LEU A 20 -6.76 1.11 16.03
N GLY A 21 -6.07 1.92 15.23
CA GLY A 21 -5.26 1.45 14.11
C GLY A 21 -4.16 0.48 14.53
N VAL A 22 -3.44 0.79 15.60
CA VAL A 22 -2.39 -0.08 16.17
C VAL A 22 -2.97 -1.39 16.71
N LEU A 23 -4.13 -1.35 17.39
CA LEU A 23 -4.80 -2.56 17.87
C LEU A 23 -5.23 -3.46 16.70
N LEU A 24 -5.77 -2.88 15.62
CA LEU A 24 -6.13 -3.62 14.42
C LEU A 24 -4.89 -4.17 13.70
N ALA A 25 -3.78 -3.42 13.65
CA ALA A 25 -2.51 -3.91 13.13
C ALA A 25 -2.01 -5.13 13.92
N GLY A 26 -2.10 -5.09 15.25
CA GLY A 26 -1.78 -6.22 16.13
C GLY A 26 -2.69 -7.43 15.88
N ALA A 27 -3.98 -7.20 15.72
CA ALA A 27 -4.94 -8.26 15.37
C ALA A 27 -4.64 -8.89 14.00
N MET A 28 -4.22 -8.09 13.00
CA MET A 28 -3.81 -8.62 11.68
C MET A 28 -2.55 -9.48 11.80
N LEU A 29 -1.56 -9.04 12.57
CA LEU A 29 -0.37 -9.83 12.85
C LEU A 29 -0.74 -11.15 13.54
N ALA A 30 -1.66 -11.12 14.51
CA ALA A 30 -2.14 -12.36 15.14
C ALA A 30 -2.81 -13.30 14.11
N ASP A 31 -3.70 -12.81 13.23
CA ASP A 31 -4.35 -13.66 12.20
C ASP A 31 -3.36 -14.22 11.17
N ILE A 32 -2.32 -13.45 10.80
CA ILE A 32 -1.28 -13.87 9.86
C ILE A 32 -0.36 -14.94 10.49
N TYR A 33 0.18 -14.66 11.68
CA TYR A 33 1.25 -15.47 12.29
C TYR A 33 0.71 -16.62 13.14
N VAL A 34 -0.31 -16.36 13.97
CA VAL A 34 -0.95 -17.37 14.85
C VAL A 34 -2.08 -18.08 14.10
N GLY A 35 -2.89 -17.31 13.37
CA GLY A 35 -3.94 -17.85 12.50
C GLY A 35 -3.43 -18.51 11.23
N GLY A 36 -2.12 -18.43 10.92
CA GLY A 36 -1.51 -19.10 9.78
C GLY A 36 -1.96 -18.59 8.40
N HIS A 37 -2.56 -17.41 8.33
CA HIS A 37 -2.97 -16.76 7.07
C HIS A 37 -1.78 -16.03 6.41
N ARG A 38 -0.70 -16.79 6.17
CA ARG A 38 0.53 -16.30 5.53
C ARG A 38 0.26 -15.85 4.10
N GLN A 39 0.81 -14.69 3.75
CA GLN A 39 0.59 -14.08 2.43
C GLN A 39 1.53 -14.71 1.40
N PRO A 40 1.08 -14.89 0.14
CA PRO A 40 1.96 -15.40 -0.92
C PRO A 40 3.21 -14.54 -1.14
N LEU A 41 3.05 -13.22 -1.00
CA LEU A 41 4.13 -12.25 -1.02
C LEU A 41 4.44 -11.84 0.43
N ARG A 42 5.58 -12.26 0.98
CA ARG A 42 5.94 -12.02 2.41
C ARG A 42 5.92 -10.54 2.81
N ALA A 43 6.28 -9.64 1.89
CA ALA A 43 6.23 -8.20 2.17
C ALA A 43 4.81 -7.72 2.52
N MET A 44 3.76 -8.37 1.99
CA MET A 44 2.37 -8.03 2.34
C MET A 44 2.03 -8.31 3.80
N GLU A 45 2.77 -9.22 4.47
CA GLU A 45 2.58 -9.48 5.91
C GLU A 45 2.93 -8.26 6.78
N ALA A 46 3.79 -7.36 6.28
CA ALA A 46 4.09 -6.08 6.94
C ALA A 46 3.20 -4.93 6.40
N VAL A 47 2.95 -4.90 5.09
CA VAL A 47 2.18 -3.83 4.43
C VAL A 47 0.76 -3.71 4.98
N TRP A 48 0.07 -4.83 5.25
CA TRP A 48 -1.29 -4.81 5.79
C TRP A 48 -1.37 -4.20 7.20
N PRO A 49 -0.61 -4.68 8.20
CA PRO A 49 -0.55 -4.06 9.52
C PRO A 49 -0.13 -2.59 9.49
N ILE A 50 0.89 -2.21 8.70
CA ILE A 50 1.32 -0.81 8.59
C ILE A 50 0.16 0.05 8.07
N THR A 51 -0.58 -0.46 7.09
CA THR A 51 -1.74 0.25 6.55
C THR A 51 -2.86 0.40 7.58
N ALA A 52 -3.05 -0.59 8.45
CA ALA A 52 -4.04 -0.51 9.53
C ALA A 52 -3.77 0.61 10.53
N ILE A 53 -2.51 1.05 10.71
CA ILE A 53 -2.18 2.14 11.64
C ILE A 53 -2.87 3.45 11.25
N TYR A 54 -2.92 3.78 9.95
CA TYR A 54 -3.52 5.03 9.46
C TYR A 54 -4.91 4.85 8.84
N ALA A 55 -5.21 3.66 8.31
CA ALA A 55 -6.50 3.38 7.67
C ALA A 55 -7.48 2.60 8.57
N GLY A 56 -7.03 2.11 9.72
CA GLY A 56 -7.85 1.56 10.79
C GLY A 56 -8.88 0.52 10.31
N PRO A 57 -10.18 0.69 10.63
CA PRO A 57 -11.22 -0.27 10.26
C PRO A 57 -11.33 -0.57 8.76
N LEU A 58 -11.00 0.40 7.90
CA LEU A 58 -11.09 0.20 6.45
C LEU A 58 -10.00 -0.75 5.95
N ALA A 59 -8.79 -0.67 6.52
CA ALA A 59 -7.73 -1.66 6.27
C ALA A 59 -8.12 -3.05 6.78
N TRP A 60 -8.76 -3.12 7.95
CA TRP A 60 -9.28 -4.38 8.50
C TRP A 60 -10.28 -5.03 7.56
N TRP A 61 -11.28 -4.28 7.11
CA TRP A 61 -12.24 -4.76 6.12
C TRP A 61 -11.56 -5.24 4.82
N ALA A 62 -10.63 -4.45 4.29
CA ALA A 62 -9.89 -4.78 3.07
C ALA A 62 -9.03 -6.04 3.25
N TYR A 63 -8.42 -6.23 4.43
CA TYR A 63 -7.66 -7.42 4.76
C TYR A 63 -8.53 -8.69 4.69
N TYR A 64 -9.71 -8.69 5.33
CA TYR A 64 -10.60 -9.86 5.28
C TYR A 64 -11.18 -10.11 3.88
N ARG A 65 -11.41 -9.05 3.10
CA ARG A 65 -12.01 -9.16 1.77
C ARG A 65 -11.01 -9.55 0.69
N TRP A 66 -9.76 -9.09 0.78
CA TRP A 66 -8.78 -9.21 -0.30
C TRP A 66 -7.50 -9.95 0.10
N ALA A 67 -6.98 -9.72 1.32
CA ALA A 67 -5.73 -10.34 1.76
C ALA A 67 -5.91 -11.78 2.21
N ARG A 68 -6.90 -12.03 3.08
CA ARG A 68 -7.13 -13.34 3.69
C ARG A 68 -7.51 -14.40 2.65
N PRO A 69 -8.37 -14.11 1.66
CA PRO A 69 -8.68 -15.07 0.60
C PRO A 69 -7.50 -15.40 -0.31
N ALA A 70 -6.49 -14.53 -0.40
CA ALA A 70 -5.28 -14.79 -1.18
C ALA A 70 -4.34 -15.82 -0.51
N THR A 71 -4.60 -16.23 0.73
CA THR A 71 -3.72 -17.15 1.48
C THR A 71 -3.99 -18.61 1.15
N GLN A 72 -2.94 -19.43 1.22
CA GLN A 72 -3.04 -20.87 0.93
C GLN A 72 -3.99 -21.59 1.90
N ARG A 73 -3.94 -21.25 3.20
CA ARG A 73 -4.82 -21.84 4.22
C ARG A 73 -6.30 -21.56 3.95
N TRP A 74 -6.64 -20.32 3.58
CA TRP A 74 -8.03 -19.97 3.26
C TRP A 74 -8.51 -20.71 2.01
N GLN A 75 -7.66 -20.81 0.99
CA GLN A 75 -7.97 -21.52 -0.26
C GLN A 75 -8.15 -23.03 -0.06
N GLN A 76 -7.38 -23.64 0.84
CA GLN A 76 -7.59 -25.04 1.20
C GLN A 76 -8.95 -25.29 1.86
N GLN A 77 -9.50 -24.30 2.58
CA GLN A 77 -10.77 -24.42 3.28
C GLN A 77 -11.98 -24.04 2.42
N HIS A 78 -11.83 -23.05 1.54
CA HIS A 78 -12.96 -22.44 0.80
C HIS A 78 -12.84 -22.61 -0.74
N GLY A 79 -11.77 -23.24 -1.23
CA GLY A 79 -11.52 -23.43 -2.66
C GLY A 79 -10.89 -22.23 -3.34
N CYS A 80 -11.32 -21.92 -4.56
CA CYS A 80 -10.72 -20.85 -5.34
C CYS A 80 -10.96 -19.46 -4.72
N PRO A 81 -9.94 -18.59 -4.68
CA PRO A 81 -10.10 -17.23 -4.18
C PRO A 81 -11.08 -16.43 -5.05
N PRO A 82 -11.86 -15.50 -4.47
CA PRO A 82 -12.69 -14.60 -5.24
C PRO A 82 -11.84 -13.81 -6.23
N ARG A 83 -12.26 -13.76 -7.51
CA ARG A 83 -11.58 -12.92 -8.50
C ARG A 83 -11.75 -11.45 -8.13
N LEU A 84 -10.64 -10.76 -7.91
CA LEU A 84 -10.64 -9.32 -7.72
C LEU A 84 -10.93 -8.63 -9.04
N GLY A 85 -11.96 -7.78 -9.08
CA GLY A 85 -12.19 -6.88 -10.20
C GLY A 85 -11.03 -5.87 -10.32
N LEU A 86 -10.84 -5.33 -11.51
CA LEU A 86 -9.80 -4.33 -11.80
C LEU A 86 -9.70 -3.19 -10.76
N PRO A 87 -10.79 -2.56 -10.27
CA PRO A 87 -10.68 -1.52 -9.24
C PRO A 87 -10.13 -2.01 -7.90
N ALA A 88 -10.46 -3.24 -7.50
CA ALA A 88 -9.96 -3.83 -6.26
C ALA A 88 -8.50 -4.24 -6.40
N THR A 89 -8.10 -4.74 -7.58
CA THR A 89 -6.70 -5.03 -7.89
C THR A 89 -5.85 -3.76 -7.84
N ALA A 90 -6.33 -2.66 -8.44
CA ALA A 90 -5.65 -1.37 -8.38
C ALA A 90 -5.50 -0.88 -6.93
N ALA A 91 -6.55 -1.06 -6.11
CA ALA A 91 -6.51 -0.67 -4.71
C ALA A 91 -5.43 -1.46 -3.96
N VAL A 92 -5.44 -2.79 -4.05
CA VAL A 92 -4.45 -3.66 -3.39
C VAL A 92 -3.02 -3.36 -3.84
N GLN A 93 -2.80 -3.04 -5.12
CA GLN A 93 -1.47 -2.66 -5.64
C GLN A 93 -1.02 -1.26 -5.20
N THR A 94 -1.94 -0.40 -4.74
CA THR A 94 -1.60 0.94 -4.23
C THR A 94 -1.17 0.90 -2.75
N ILE A 95 -1.67 -0.06 -1.98
CA ILE A 95 -1.40 -0.19 -0.53
C ILE A 95 0.10 -0.22 -0.18
N PRO A 96 0.98 -0.94 -0.90
CA PRO A 96 2.42 -0.95 -0.64
C PRO A 96 3.04 0.46 -0.68
N GLY A 97 2.58 1.33 -1.59
CA GLY A 97 3.01 2.73 -1.67
C GLY A 97 2.76 3.50 -0.37
N GLY A 98 1.58 3.33 0.22
CA GLY A 98 1.26 3.90 1.52
C GLY A 98 2.12 3.31 2.65
N ALA A 99 2.35 2.00 2.65
CA ALA A 99 3.19 1.39 3.68
C ALA A 99 4.64 1.89 3.65
N VAL A 100 5.25 2.01 2.46
CA VAL A 100 6.62 2.54 2.35
C VAL A 100 6.70 4.04 2.66
N SER A 101 5.66 4.81 2.33
CA SER A 101 5.59 6.22 2.67
C SER A 101 5.50 6.41 4.19
N PHE A 102 4.70 5.58 4.88
CA PHE A 102 4.65 5.56 6.35
C PHE A 102 6.03 5.30 6.95
N VAL A 103 6.74 4.27 6.47
CA VAL A 103 8.12 3.97 6.92
C VAL A 103 9.06 5.14 6.64
N GLY A 104 8.93 5.78 5.47
CA GLY A 104 9.67 6.99 5.13
C GLY A 104 9.44 8.11 6.15
N HIS A 105 8.20 8.36 6.57
CA HIS A 105 7.88 9.36 7.59
C HIS A 105 8.49 9.02 8.96
N MET A 106 8.42 7.75 9.37
CA MET A 106 8.99 7.29 10.65
C MET A 106 10.50 7.49 10.73
N ILE A 107 11.20 7.54 9.59
CA ILE A 107 12.66 7.71 9.53
C ILE A 107 13.03 9.17 9.25
N ALA A 108 12.44 9.77 8.21
CA ALA A 108 12.80 11.11 7.74
C ALA A 108 12.46 12.20 8.74
N MET A 109 11.31 12.08 9.41
CA MET A 109 10.86 13.09 10.37
C MET A 109 11.79 13.24 11.58
N PRO A 110 12.12 12.18 12.35
CA PRO A 110 13.07 12.32 13.45
C PRO A 110 14.45 12.73 12.96
N LEU A 111 14.88 12.31 11.76
CA LEU A 111 16.16 12.72 11.19
C LEU A 111 16.21 14.23 10.91
N VAL A 112 15.18 14.80 10.29
CA VAL A 112 15.09 16.26 10.04
C VAL A 112 14.99 17.03 11.35
N MET A 113 14.22 16.53 12.32
CA MET A 113 14.09 17.18 13.63
C MET A 113 15.41 17.17 14.40
N TRP A 114 16.14 16.07 14.36
CA TRP A 114 17.42 15.95 15.05
C TRP A 114 18.53 16.77 14.40
N THR A 115 18.58 16.79 13.07
CA THR A 115 19.62 17.52 12.31
C THR A 115 19.31 19.01 12.15
N GLY A 116 18.05 19.43 12.35
CA GLY A 116 17.61 20.80 12.07
C GLY A 116 17.67 21.18 10.59
N MET A 117 17.67 20.18 9.69
CA MET A 117 17.82 20.41 8.25
C MET A 117 16.66 21.25 7.72
N THR A 118 17.00 22.33 7.00
CA THR A 118 16.02 23.19 6.35
C THR A 118 16.46 23.49 4.92
N ILE A 119 15.48 23.63 4.02
CA ILE A 119 15.68 24.15 2.66
C ILE A 119 14.74 25.33 2.52
N ALA A 120 15.21 26.47 1.99
CA ALA A 120 14.43 27.71 1.95
C ALA A 120 13.81 28.10 3.32
N GLY A 121 14.54 27.81 4.42
CA GLY A 121 14.09 28.11 5.79
C GLY A 121 12.97 27.20 6.33
N GLN A 122 12.57 26.15 5.60
CA GLN A 122 11.50 25.24 6.00
C GLN A 122 12.00 23.79 6.08
N GLY A 123 11.60 23.08 7.15
CA GLY A 123 11.92 21.65 7.33
C GLY A 123 11.07 20.70 6.49
N VAL A 124 9.99 21.19 5.89
CA VAL A 124 9.06 20.36 5.09
C VAL A 124 9.73 19.79 3.83
N TRP A 125 10.55 20.59 3.15
CA TRP A 125 11.22 20.18 1.91
C TRP A 125 12.24 19.06 2.08
N PRO A 126 13.23 19.14 3.00
CA PRO A 126 14.15 18.03 3.21
C PRO A 126 13.41 16.78 3.72
N MET A 127 12.34 16.95 4.49
CA MET A 127 11.50 15.84 4.93
C MET A 127 10.88 15.11 3.74
N MET A 128 10.25 15.82 2.79
CA MET A 128 9.68 15.22 1.58
C MET A 128 10.74 14.47 0.76
N LEU A 129 11.92 15.08 0.55
CA LEU A 129 13.01 14.44 -0.19
C LEU A 129 13.53 13.17 0.49
N LEU A 130 13.67 13.19 1.81
CA LEU A 130 14.11 12.04 2.58
C LEU A 130 13.06 10.93 2.61
N ILE A 131 11.77 11.26 2.75
CA ILE A 131 10.67 10.30 2.65
C ILE A 131 10.75 9.58 1.30
N ALA A 132 10.84 10.32 0.20
CA ALA A 132 10.96 9.74 -1.13
C ALA A 132 12.23 8.87 -1.27
N ALA A 133 13.37 9.33 -0.73
CA ALA A 133 14.64 8.60 -0.77
C ALA A 133 14.60 7.26 -0.02
N PHE A 134 13.85 7.16 1.08
CA PHE A 134 13.65 5.90 1.80
C PHE A 134 12.53 5.04 1.20
N ALA A 135 11.44 5.65 0.74
CA ALA A 135 10.27 4.94 0.23
C ALA A 135 10.53 4.30 -1.14
N LEU A 136 11.24 4.99 -2.03
CA LEU A 136 11.53 4.50 -3.39
C LEU A 136 12.26 3.14 -3.41
N PRO A 137 13.40 2.94 -2.74
CA PRO A 137 14.09 1.64 -2.79
C PRO A 137 13.25 0.52 -2.18
N LEU A 138 12.46 0.80 -1.13
CA LEU A 138 11.54 -0.17 -0.53
C LEU A 138 10.46 -0.60 -1.53
N LEU A 139 9.85 0.36 -2.24
CA LEU A 139 8.82 0.06 -3.23
C LEU A 139 9.40 -0.66 -4.44
N VAL A 140 10.58 -0.27 -4.91
CA VAL A 140 11.28 -0.98 -6.00
C VAL A 140 11.55 -2.43 -5.61
N GLY A 141 12.00 -2.68 -4.38
CA GLY A 141 12.19 -4.04 -3.86
C GLY A 141 10.88 -4.84 -3.82
N PHE A 142 9.80 -4.20 -3.35
CA PHE A 142 8.46 -4.80 -3.34
C PHE A 142 7.99 -5.18 -4.74
N GLU A 143 8.03 -4.23 -5.68
CA GLU A 143 7.57 -4.43 -7.07
C GLU A 143 8.41 -5.46 -7.82
N TYR A 144 9.73 -5.46 -7.58
CA TYR A 144 10.63 -6.45 -8.15
C TYR A 144 10.25 -7.87 -7.70
N HIS A 145 9.95 -8.06 -6.42
CA HIS A 145 9.56 -9.37 -5.89
C HIS A 145 8.15 -9.77 -6.36
N SER A 146 7.20 -8.83 -6.38
CA SER A 146 5.86 -9.02 -6.94
C SER A 146 5.93 -9.50 -8.39
N LEU A 147 6.71 -8.81 -9.24
CA LEU A 147 6.94 -9.20 -10.63
C LEU A 147 7.67 -10.54 -10.77
N SER A 148 8.54 -10.91 -9.82
CA SER A 148 9.22 -12.22 -9.84
C SER A 148 8.26 -13.39 -9.63
N LEU A 149 7.25 -13.20 -8.77
CA LEU A 149 6.25 -14.23 -8.48
C LEU A 149 5.19 -14.35 -9.59
N ALA A 150 4.96 -13.28 -10.34
CA ALA A 150 4.00 -13.27 -11.44
C ALA A 150 4.41 -14.10 -12.68
N GLY A 151 5.57 -14.80 -12.65
CA GLY A 151 5.95 -15.80 -13.66
C GLY A 151 6.17 -15.28 -15.08
N ARG A 152 6.31 -13.95 -15.27
CA ARG A 152 6.59 -13.39 -16.60
C ARG A 152 8.07 -13.63 -16.93
N ASN A 153 8.34 -14.33 -18.03
CA ASN A 153 9.68 -14.69 -18.53
C ASN A 153 10.48 -13.44 -18.98
N ARG A 154 10.76 -12.53 -18.05
CA ARG A 154 11.50 -11.28 -18.24
C ARG A 154 12.92 -11.47 -17.72
N SER A 155 13.89 -10.86 -18.40
CA SER A 155 15.26 -10.82 -17.87
C SER A 155 15.31 -10.02 -16.56
N VAL A 156 16.33 -10.27 -15.72
CA VAL A 156 16.51 -9.56 -14.44
C VAL A 156 16.52 -8.03 -14.63
N ALA A 157 17.23 -7.55 -15.65
CA ALA A 157 17.30 -6.13 -15.98
C ALA A 157 15.94 -5.55 -16.38
N GLN A 158 15.15 -6.28 -17.19
CA GLN A 158 13.80 -5.84 -17.58
C GLN A 158 12.85 -5.80 -16.38
N ARG A 159 12.97 -6.76 -15.46
CA ARG A 159 12.17 -6.78 -14.23
C ARG A 159 12.51 -5.60 -13.31
N LEU A 160 13.81 -5.34 -13.11
CA LEU A 160 14.27 -4.20 -12.33
C LEU A 160 13.81 -2.88 -12.94
N TRP A 161 13.94 -2.73 -14.26
CA TRP A 161 13.49 -1.54 -14.96
C TRP A 161 11.98 -1.32 -14.87
N ALA A 162 11.19 -2.39 -14.99
CA ALA A 162 9.75 -2.32 -14.81
C ALA A 162 9.38 -1.94 -13.37
N ALA A 163 10.00 -2.59 -12.37
CA ALA A 163 9.79 -2.28 -10.96
C ALA A 163 10.13 -0.81 -10.65
N LEU A 164 11.25 -0.31 -11.18
CA LEU A 164 11.66 1.08 -11.02
C LEU A 164 10.64 2.05 -11.60
N ARG A 165 10.18 1.83 -12.84
CA ARG A 165 9.18 2.70 -13.48
C ARG A 165 7.87 2.75 -12.70
N ILE A 166 7.35 1.59 -12.29
CA ILE A 166 6.12 1.49 -11.51
C ILE A 166 6.30 2.23 -10.18
N SER A 167 7.42 1.99 -9.49
CA SER A 167 7.69 2.58 -8.18
C SER A 167 7.87 4.09 -8.24
N VAL A 168 8.60 4.62 -9.23
CA VAL A 168 8.77 6.07 -9.40
C VAL A 168 7.42 6.75 -9.65
N LEU A 169 6.60 6.20 -10.56
CA LEU A 169 5.28 6.75 -10.83
C LEU A 169 4.37 6.68 -9.60
N ALA A 170 4.43 5.59 -8.83
CA ALA A 170 3.70 5.40 -7.58
C ALA A 170 4.10 6.39 -6.51
N ILE A 171 5.40 6.55 -6.23
CA ILE A 171 5.90 7.50 -5.23
C ILE A 171 5.56 8.92 -5.63
N VAL A 172 5.82 9.33 -6.88
CA VAL A 172 5.50 10.68 -7.33
C VAL A 172 4.00 10.96 -7.20
N ALA A 173 3.15 10.03 -7.64
CA ALA A 173 1.70 10.21 -7.51
C ALA A 173 1.24 10.26 -6.04
N PHE A 174 1.81 9.43 -5.17
CA PHE A 174 1.47 9.40 -3.75
C PHE A 174 1.93 10.68 -3.02
N ASP A 175 3.15 11.14 -3.32
CA ASP A 175 3.76 12.32 -2.69
C ASP A 175 3.06 13.62 -3.08
N VAL A 176 2.33 13.67 -4.19
CA VAL A 176 1.46 14.82 -4.50
C VAL A 176 0.38 14.99 -3.41
N GLY A 177 -0.31 13.90 -3.04
CA GLY A 177 -1.34 13.94 -2.01
C GLY A 177 -0.77 14.12 -0.61
N MET A 178 0.30 13.39 -0.29
CA MET A 178 0.96 13.51 1.00
C MET A 178 1.60 14.90 1.20
N GLY A 179 2.28 15.39 0.17
CA GLY A 179 2.89 16.72 0.15
C GLY A 179 1.88 17.84 0.34
N ALA A 180 0.69 17.74 -0.25
CA ALA A 180 -0.39 18.71 -0.01
C ALA A 180 -0.77 18.79 1.48
N SER A 181 -0.84 17.65 2.17
CA SER A 181 -1.14 17.60 3.60
C SER A 181 0.00 18.13 4.46
N MET A 182 1.25 17.87 4.08
CA MET A 182 2.43 18.46 4.73
C MET A 182 2.46 19.98 4.59
N LEU A 183 2.14 20.51 3.40
CA LEU A 183 2.06 21.96 3.16
C LEU A 183 0.92 22.60 3.95
N LEU A 184 -0.24 21.94 4.06
CA LEU A 184 -1.35 22.40 4.90
C LEU A 184 -0.91 22.56 6.36
N VAL A 185 -0.18 21.58 6.91
CA VAL A 185 0.32 21.68 8.28
C VAL A 185 1.39 22.77 8.40
N ALA A 186 2.34 22.83 7.47
CA ALA A 186 3.47 23.76 7.54
C ALA A 186 3.04 25.23 7.42
N PHE A 187 2.06 25.53 6.57
CA PHE A 187 1.72 26.92 6.23
C PHE A 187 0.35 27.40 6.75
N VAL A 188 -0.56 26.50 7.10
CA VAL A 188 -1.91 26.86 7.55
C VAL A 188 -2.14 26.51 9.01
N LEU A 189 -1.90 25.26 9.42
CA LEU A 189 -2.26 24.79 10.76
C LEU A 189 -1.19 25.08 11.82
N GLY A 190 0.10 24.99 11.46
CA GLY A 190 1.20 25.24 12.38
C GLY A 190 1.26 24.26 13.57
N TYR A 191 0.68 23.07 13.44
CA TYR A 191 0.71 22.06 14.50
C TYR A 191 2.13 21.58 14.76
N SER A 192 2.46 21.40 16.04
CA SER A 192 3.74 20.83 16.44
C SER A 192 3.87 19.40 15.91
N THR A 193 5.03 19.08 15.33
CA THR A 193 5.39 17.74 14.85
C THR A 193 5.37 16.67 15.96
N ALA A 194 5.53 17.08 17.22
CA ALA A 194 5.41 16.18 18.37
C ALA A 194 3.96 15.90 18.79
N SER A 195 2.98 16.64 18.26
CA SER A 195 1.57 16.51 18.66
C SER A 195 0.88 15.38 17.91
N MET A 196 -0.10 14.73 18.56
CA MET A 196 -0.90 13.71 17.89
C MET A 196 -1.83 14.31 16.83
N ALA A 197 -2.23 15.57 16.98
CA ALA A 197 -3.01 16.30 15.98
C ALA A 197 -2.26 16.45 14.64
N PHE A 198 -0.93 16.66 14.69
CA PHE A 198 -0.09 16.62 13.49
C PHE A 198 -0.23 15.27 12.78
N TRP A 199 -0.09 14.17 13.52
CA TRP A 199 -0.19 12.81 12.99
C TRP A 199 -1.57 12.49 12.41
N LEU A 200 -2.65 13.04 12.97
CA LEU A 200 -3.98 12.90 12.38
C LEU A 200 -4.07 13.50 10.98
N VAL A 201 -3.46 14.68 10.79
CA VAL A 201 -3.37 15.30 9.45
C VAL A 201 -2.45 14.47 8.55
N MET A 202 -1.40 13.83 9.09
CA MET A 202 -0.59 12.90 8.31
C MET A 202 -1.36 11.66 7.90
N TRP A 203 -2.22 11.08 8.75
CA TRP A 203 -3.11 9.96 8.36
C TRP A 203 -4.06 10.37 7.24
N ALA A 204 -4.63 11.58 7.31
CA ALA A 204 -5.41 12.14 6.20
C ALA A 204 -4.55 12.30 4.93
N GLY A 205 -3.29 12.70 5.08
CA GLY A 205 -2.32 12.74 3.98
C GLY A 205 -2.02 11.38 3.37
N MET A 206 -1.96 10.30 4.17
CA MET A 206 -1.83 8.94 3.66
C MET A 206 -3.03 8.54 2.80
N TRP A 207 -4.24 8.92 3.21
CA TRP A 207 -5.47 8.72 2.42
C TRP A 207 -5.45 9.53 1.13
N LEU A 208 -5.00 10.79 1.19
CA LEU A 208 -4.90 11.64 0.01
C LEU A 208 -3.84 11.12 -0.97
N GLY A 209 -2.69 10.67 -0.47
CA GLY A 209 -1.65 10.02 -1.26
C GLY A 209 -2.13 8.73 -1.91
N PHE A 210 -2.92 7.92 -1.19
CA PHE A 210 -3.58 6.76 -1.79
C PHE A 210 -4.54 7.18 -2.91
N ALA A 211 -5.36 8.20 -2.69
CA ALA A 211 -6.33 8.70 -3.67
C ALA A 211 -5.66 9.24 -4.94
N THR A 212 -4.47 9.86 -4.82
CA THR A 212 -3.70 10.35 -5.97
C THR A 212 -2.91 9.24 -6.68
N ALA A 213 -2.42 8.23 -5.96
CA ALA A 213 -1.70 7.10 -6.54
C ALA A 213 -2.63 6.06 -7.21
N TYR A 214 -3.83 5.86 -6.66
CA TYR A 214 -4.81 4.89 -7.16
C TYR A 214 -5.11 4.98 -8.67
N PRO A 215 -5.46 6.15 -9.25
CA PRO A 215 -5.75 6.25 -10.69
C PRO A 215 -4.52 5.95 -11.55
N MET A 216 -3.32 6.28 -11.06
CA MET A 216 -2.07 5.97 -11.76
C MET A 216 -1.85 4.44 -11.79
N VAL A 217 -2.02 3.76 -10.65
CA VAL A 217 -1.90 2.28 -10.59
C VAL A 217 -2.96 1.60 -11.45
N TRP A 218 -4.21 2.09 -11.41
CA TRP A 218 -5.28 1.59 -12.29
C TRP A 218 -4.85 1.65 -13.76
N TRP A 219 -4.30 2.77 -14.20
CA TRP A 219 -3.90 2.93 -15.61
C TRP A 219 -2.74 2.02 -16.02
N LEU A 220 -1.84 1.69 -15.09
CA LEU A 220 -0.74 0.75 -15.34
C LEU A 220 -1.19 -0.72 -15.41
N LEU A 221 -2.38 -1.05 -14.93
CA LEU A 221 -2.90 -2.42 -14.98
C LEU A 221 -3.29 -2.83 -16.41
N PRO A 222 -2.92 -4.05 -16.85
CA PRO A 222 -3.41 -4.60 -18.11
C PRO A 222 -4.94 -4.72 -18.10
N LYS A 223 -5.59 -4.17 -19.12
CA LYS A 223 -7.06 -4.14 -19.25
C LYS A 223 -7.66 -5.47 -19.72
N ASP A 224 -6.81 -6.43 -20.11
CA ASP A 224 -7.17 -7.74 -20.67
C ASP A 224 -7.87 -8.67 -19.66
N THR A 225 -7.99 -8.27 -18.40
CA THR A 225 -8.80 -8.97 -17.39
C THR A 225 -10.31 -8.77 -17.55
N THR A 226 -10.73 -8.04 -18.60
CA THR A 226 -12.15 -7.71 -18.87
C THR A 226 -12.79 -8.58 -19.96
N GLU A 227 -12.05 -9.46 -20.65
CA GLU A 227 -12.70 -10.37 -21.59
C GLU A 227 -13.29 -11.59 -20.86
N PRO A 228 -14.62 -11.83 -20.92
CA PRO A 228 -15.16 -13.13 -20.56
C PRO A 228 -14.52 -14.13 -21.52
N ALA A 229 -13.85 -15.14 -20.96
CA ALA A 229 -13.32 -16.26 -21.74
C ALA A 229 -14.44 -16.77 -22.65
N LYS A 230 -14.35 -16.48 -23.95
CA LYS A 230 -15.18 -17.15 -24.95
C LYS A 230 -14.95 -18.64 -24.73
N SER A 231 -16.02 -19.34 -24.38
CA SER A 231 -16.06 -20.78 -24.26
C SER A 231 -15.51 -21.40 -25.53
N THR A 232 -14.26 -21.86 -25.50
CA THR A 232 -13.75 -22.78 -26.51
C THR A 232 -14.61 -24.03 -26.42
N PRO A 233 -15.29 -24.46 -27.50
CA PRO A 233 -16.02 -25.72 -27.48
C PRO A 233 -15.01 -26.83 -27.18
N ILE A 234 -15.27 -27.59 -26.11
CA ILE A 234 -14.53 -28.80 -25.79
C ILE A 234 -14.53 -29.68 -27.04
N ALA A 235 -13.34 -29.88 -27.63
CA ALA A 235 -13.14 -30.81 -28.71
C ALA A 235 -13.61 -32.20 -28.21
N ARG A 236 -14.58 -32.80 -28.91
CA ARG A 236 -14.99 -34.18 -28.65
C ARG A 236 -13.76 -35.09 -28.76
N PRO A 237 -13.55 -36.05 -27.84
CA PRO A 237 -12.55 -37.07 -28.04
C PRO A 237 -12.91 -37.92 -29.27
N PRO A 238 -11.91 -38.41 -30.04
CA PRO A 238 -12.15 -39.21 -31.22
C PRO A 238 -12.85 -40.51 -30.87
N GLN A 239 -13.98 -40.79 -31.53
CA GLN A 239 -14.63 -42.09 -31.50
C GLN A 239 -13.66 -43.12 -32.10
N VAL A 240 -13.10 -43.97 -31.25
CA VAL A 240 -12.43 -45.20 -31.67
C VAL A 240 -13.53 -46.14 -32.14
N ASN A 241 -13.78 -46.15 -33.44
CA ASN A 241 -14.62 -47.18 -34.07
C ASN A 241 -13.78 -48.46 -34.13
N ALA A 242 -13.99 -49.33 -33.16
CA ALA A 242 -13.44 -50.68 -33.16
C ALA A 242 -14.05 -51.45 -34.34
N ALA A 243 -13.22 -51.75 -35.33
CA ALA A 243 -13.53 -52.72 -36.36
C ALA A 243 -13.39 -54.14 -35.78
N GLN A 244 -14.50 -54.87 -35.65
CA GLN A 244 -14.59 -56.34 -35.62
C GLN A 244 -15.91 -56.67 -36.32
N ARG A 245 -15.89 -57.17 -37.57
CA ARG A 245 -15.78 -58.60 -37.95
C ARG A 245 -16.77 -59.49 -37.22
#